data_AF-A0A2E0W0F3-F1
#
_entry.id   AF-A0A2E0W0F3-F1
#
_cell.length_a   1.000
_cell.length_b   1.000
_cell.length_c   1.000
_cell.angle_alpha   90.00
_cell.angle_beta   90.00
_cell.angle_gamma   90.00
#
_symmetry.space_group_name_H-M   'P 1'
#
loop_
_entity.id
_entity.type
_entity.pdbx_description
1 polymer ?
#
loop_
_entity_poly.entity_id
_entity_poly.type
_entity_poly.pdbx_seq_one_letter_code
_entity_poly.pdbx_strand_id
1 'polypeptide(L)'
;MEIFDKPSPDENYPTESKAEILALLEDKVKEWMDAHLNKRKLWFSSDFLPADEKNDDNQENAILKLRERVRGIKDSARVAIGLNLITEEGLPHFHRLIAKYLGDNSFWSKWNNMWTAEEDRHGGVLRDYARDSRLFNFSKLEQMQYAYQEKGFNPDWDKDPYRVFVYTTLQERATQYSHKNTGNFIGDDEPLIKGILSNIAADEAKHFTFYRNVFKSILEIDPNRALQSALAIMPAIDMPGIAMPNFREMADVIRRVGIYGPRDYKKIVEEALAFWKIEVIDGLNEAGRKAQDKLMEIPKRLESVAQYIEKRTTSKTFSFELIYNRILSFD
;
A
#
# COMPACT_ATOMS: atom_id res chain seq x y z
N MET A 1 6.80 -60.43 8.77
CA MET A 1 6.11 -59.47 7.88
C MET A 1 5.02 -58.86 8.73
N GLU A 2 5.39 -57.89 9.57
CA GLU A 2 4.50 -57.26 10.53
C GLU A 2 3.77 -56.10 9.87
N ILE A 3 2.44 -56.17 9.94
CA ILE A 3 1.51 -55.15 9.49
C ILE A 3 1.44 -54.13 10.63
N PHE A 4 1.93 -52.91 10.39
CA PHE A 4 1.71 -51.80 11.32
C PHE A 4 0.43 -51.06 10.93
N ASP A 5 -0.49 -51.00 11.89
CA ASP A 5 -1.74 -50.24 11.87
C ASP A 5 -1.50 -48.77 11.51
N LYS A 6 -2.35 -48.22 10.64
CA LYS A 6 -2.49 -46.77 10.47
C LYS A 6 -3.20 -46.20 11.70
N PRO A 7 -2.72 -45.08 12.26
CA PRO A 7 -3.44 -44.44 13.36
C PRO A 7 -4.80 -43.92 12.88
N SER A 8 -5.81 -44.12 13.73
CA SER A 8 -7.17 -43.57 13.62
C SER A 8 -7.12 -42.05 13.52
N PRO A 9 -7.98 -41.41 12.70
CA PRO A 9 -8.10 -39.96 12.70
C PRO A 9 -8.65 -39.52 14.06
N ASP A 10 -7.86 -38.70 14.77
CA ASP A 10 -8.32 -37.92 15.91
C ASP A 10 -9.54 -37.09 15.51
N GLU A 11 -10.50 -36.98 16.42
CA GLU A 11 -11.61 -36.03 16.38
C GLU A 11 -11.05 -34.59 16.35
N ASN A 12 -10.76 -34.07 15.16
CA ASN A 12 -10.39 -32.67 14.96
C ASN A 12 -10.89 -32.23 13.59
N TYR A 13 -11.65 -31.14 13.59
CA TYR A 13 -12.20 -30.38 12.46
C TYR A 13 -11.62 -30.72 11.08
N PRO A 14 -12.44 -30.98 10.05
CA PRO A 14 -11.92 -31.17 8.69
C PRO A 14 -11.10 -29.95 8.30
N THR A 15 -9.78 -30.10 8.16
CA THR A 15 -8.88 -28.98 7.85
C THR A 15 -9.07 -28.59 6.41
N GLU A 16 -10.06 -27.74 6.15
CA GLU A 16 -10.17 -26.98 4.91
C GLU A 16 -8.84 -26.24 4.69
N SER A 17 -8.27 -26.40 3.49
CA SER A 17 -7.15 -25.61 3.01
C SER A 17 -7.51 -24.12 3.07
N LYS A 18 -6.50 -23.25 3.24
CA LYS A 18 -6.75 -21.79 3.25
C LYS A 18 -7.43 -21.29 1.97
N ALA A 19 -7.26 -21.99 0.85
CA ALA A 19 -7.95 -21.70 -0.41
C ALA A 19 -9.45 -22.01 -0.35
N GLU A 20 -9.84 -23.11 0.32
CA GLU A 20 -11.26 -23.42 0.55
C GLU A 20 -11.93 -22.36 1.43
N ILE A 21 -11.24 -21.84 2.44
CA ILE A 21 -11.75 -20.71 3.23
C ILE A 21 -12.00 -19.46 2.37
N LEU A 22 -11.13 -19.17 1.41
CA LEU A 22 -11.38 -18.07 0.47
C LEU A 22 -12.57 -18.35 -0.45
N ALA A 23 -12.75 -19.60 -0.89
CA ALA A 23 -13.89 -19.98 -1.70
C ALA A 23 -15.23 -19.80 -0.95
N LEU A 24 -15.26 -20.05 0.37
CA LEU A 24 -16.44 -19.79 1.21
C LEU A 24 -16.82 -18.31 1.30
N LEU A 25 -15.89 -17.40 1.01
CA LEU A 25 -16.11 -15.96 1.07
C LEU A 25 -16.61 -15.36 -0.26
N GLU A 26 -16.78 -16.16 -1.32
CA GLU A 26 -17.14 -15.70 -2.66
C GLU A 26 -18.37 -14.76 -2.69
N ASP A 27 -19.45 -15.14 -1.99
CA ASP A 27 -20.66 -14.32 -1.93
C ASP A 27 -20.43 -13.00 -1.16
N LYS A 28 -19.66 -13.04 -0.06
CA LYS A 28 -19.28 -11.82 0.68
C LYS A 28 -18.42 -10.90 -0.18
N VAL A 29 -17.52 -11.46 -0.99
CA VAL A 29 -16.69 -10.69 -1.92
C VAL A 29 -17.57 -9.97 -2.93
N LYS A 30 -18.55 -10.65 -3.52
CA LYS A 30 -19.54 -10.01 -4.39
C LYS A 30 -20.24 -8.84 -3.69
N GLU A 31 -20.72 -9.03 -2.46
CA GLU A 31 -21.38 -7.97 -1.69
C GLU A 31 -20.45 -6.77 -1.42
N TRP A 32 -19.19 -7.02 -1.04
CA TRP A 32 -18.21 -5.95 -0.83
C TRP A 32 -17.81 -5.24 -2.11
N MET A 33 -17.72 -5.97 -3.22
CA MET A 33 -17.52 -5.39 -4.55
C MET A 33 -18.67 -4.45 -4.92
N ASP A 34 -19.92 -4.88 -4.74
CA ASP A 34 -21.10 -4.05 -5.01
C ASP A 34 -21.11 -2.81 -4.10
N ALA A 35 -20.76 -2.97 -2.82
CA ALA A 35 -20.63 -1.86 -1.88
C ALA A 35 -19.50 -0.88 -2.25
N HIS A 36 -18.37 -1.38 -2.79
CA HIS A 36 -17.29 -0.56 -3.32
C HIS A 36 -17.76 0.24 -4.53
N LEU A 37 -18.35 -0.44 -5.51
CA LEU A 37 -18.89 0.18 -6.74
C LEU A 37 -19.90 1.28 -6.44
N ASN A 38 -20.80 1.06 -5.48
CA ASN A 38 -21.79 2.07 -5.07
C ASN A 38 -21.17 3.33 -4.44
N LYS A 39 -20.00 3.21 -3.80
CA LYS A 39 -19.28 4.34 -3.20
C LYS A 39 -18.22 4.93 -4.13
N ARG A 40 -17.94 4.27 -5.24
CA ARG A 40 -16.89 4.66 -6.17
C ARG A 40 -17.24 5.97 -6.85
N LYS A 41 -16.24 6.83 -6.96
CA LYS A 41 -16.26 8.01 -7.83
C LYS A 41 -15.15 7.80 -8.85
N LEU A 42 -15.53 7.41 -10.05
CA LEU A 42 -14.55 7.18 -11.11
C LEU A 42 -14.02 8.53 -11.59
N TRP A 43 -12.71 8.61 -11.77
CA TRP A 43 -11.98 9.78 -12.26
C TRP A 43 -10.88 9.30 -13.19
N PHE A 44 -10.40 10.17 -14.08
CA PHE A 44 -9.38 9.87 -15.06
C PHE A 44 -8.29 10.95 -15.06
N SER A 45 -7.08 10.62 -15.54
CA SER A 45 -5.98 11.59 -15.62
C SER A 45 -6.36 12.85 -16.39
N SER A 46 -7.15 12.69 -17.46
CA SER A 46 -7.65 13.79 -18.30
C SER A 46 -8.58 14.76 -17.56
N ASP A 47 -9.20 14.35 -16.45
CA ASP A 47 -10.02 15.24 -15.62
C ASP A 47 -9.15 16.30 -14.90
N PHE A 48 -7.85 16.01 -14.73
CA PHE A 48 -6.86 16.88 -14.09
C PHE A 48 -5.92 17.55 -15.08
N LEU A 49 -5.53 16.81 -16.12
CA LEU A 49 -4.52 17.16 -17.10
C LEU A 49 -5.07 16.85 -18.51
N PRO A 50 -5.93 17.71 -19.07
CA PRO A 50 -6.49 17.50 -20.40
C PRO A 50 -5.37 17.55 -21.45
N ALA A 51 -5.31 16.55 -22.31
CA ALA A 51 -4.26 16.39 -23.33
C ALA A 51 -4.84 16.17 -24.75
N ASP A 52 -6.10 16.53 -24.95
CA ASP A 52 -6.78 16.38 -26.24
C ASP A 52 -6.22 17.37 -27.26
N GLU A 53 -6.16 16.96 -28.53
CA GLU A 53 -5.78 17.83 -29.66
C GLU A 53 -6.62 19.12 -29.74
N LYS A 54 -7.85 19.06 -29.21
CA LYS A 54 -8.84 20.14 -29.24
C LYS A 54 -8.88 20.97 -27.95
N ASN A 55 -7.86 20.87 -27.11
CA ASN A 55 -7.73 21.72 -25.92
C ASN A 55 -7.91 23.20 -26.29
N ASP A 56 -8.67 23.93 -25.48
CA ASP A 56 -8.81 25.37 -25.65
C ASP A 56 -7.60 26.13 -25.08
N ASP A 57 -7.52 27.43 -25.40
CA ASP A 57 -6.44 28.29 -24.91
C ASP A 57 -6.38 28.35 -23.37
N ASN A 58 -7.49 28.16 -22.65
CA ASN A 58 -7.49 28.17 -21.20
C ASN A 58 -6.83 26.91 -20.63
N GLN A 59 -7.11 25.75 -21.22
CA GLN A 59 -6.52 24.47 -20.85
C GLN A 59 -5.01 24.48 -21.12
N GLU A 60 -4.57 24.95 -22.28
CA GLU A 60 -3.15 25.10 -22.60
C GLU A 60 -2.44 26.06 -21.64
N ASN A 61 -3.07 27.21 -21.34
CA ASN A 61 -2.54 28.17 -20.38
C ASN A 61 -2.49 27.62 -18.95
N ALA A 62 -3.36 26.68 -18.57
CA ALA A 62 -3.33 26.05 -17.27
C ALA A 62 -2.06 25.22 -17.07
N ILE A 63 -1.59 24.50 -18.10
CA ILE A 63 -0.33 23.73 -18.07
C ILE A 63 0.89 24.66 -17.97
N LEU A 64 0.87 25.81 -18.65
CA LEU A 64 1.93 26.81 -18.49
C LEU A 64 1.99 27.35 -17.06
N LYS A 65 0.83 27.69 -16.48
CA LYS A 65 0.75 28.15 -15.08
C LYS A 65 1.16 27.05 -14.09
N LEU A 66 0.85 25.79 -14.37
CA LEU A 66 1.32 24.65 -13.57
C LEU A 66 2.85 24.63 -13.48
N ARG A 67 3.54 24.76 -14.62
CA ARG A 67 5.01 24.78 -14.65
C ARG A 67 5.60 25.92 -13.82
N GLU A 68 4.96 27.08 -13.80
CA GLU A 68 5.41 28.20 -12.95
C GLU A 68 5.18 27.90 -11.45
N ARG A 69 4.01 27.41 -11.06
CA ARG A 69 3.71 27.07 -9.64
C ARG A 69 4.65 25.99 -9.10
N VAL A 70 4.91 24.95 -9.89
CA VAL A 70 5.75 23.82 -9.50
C VAL A 70 7.18 24.23 -9.12
N ARG A 71 7.69 25.34 -9.66
CA ARG A 71 9.02 25.86 -9.25
C ARG A 71 9.10 26.18 -7.76
N GLY A 72 7.97 26.55 -7.14
CA GLY A 72 7.88 26.91 -5.73
C GLY A 72 7.78 25.74 -4.76
N ILE A 73 7.47 24.51 -5.23
CA ILE A 73 7.30 23.39 -4.30
C ILE A 73 8.64 22.92 -3.72
N LYS A 74 8.62 22.54 -2.44
CA LYS A 74 9.79 22.07 -1.69
C LYS A 74 10.39 20.81 -2.31
N ASP A 75 11.71 20.67 -2.26
CA ASP A 75 12.40 19.50 -2.82
C ASP A 75 12.02 18.20 -2.12
N SER A 76 11.70 18.24 -0.83
CA SER A 76 11.16 17.09 -0.10
C SER A 76 9.79 16.65 -0.62
N ALA A 77 8.96 17.58 -1.09
CA ALA A 77 7.70 17.23 -1.76
C ALA A 77 7.96 16.56 -3.12
N ARG A 78 8.98 17.03 -3.87
CA ARG A 78 9.40 16.38 -5.12
C ARG A 78 9.81 14.92 -4.86
N VAL A 79 10.62 14.69 -3.82
CA VAL A 79 11.02 13.33 -3.41
C VAL A 79 9.80 12.48 -3.05
N ALA A 80 8.82 13.04 -2.34
CA ALA A 80 7.58 12.34 -1.98
C ALA A 80 6.75 11.93 -3.21
N ILE A 81 6.53 12.86 -4.14
CA ILE A 81 5.82 12.59 -5.39
C ILE A 81 6.55 11.51 -6.20
N GLY A 82 7.88 11.58 -6.28
CA GLY A 82 8.68 10.60 -7.01
C GLY A 82 8.62 9.20 -6.39
N LEU A 83 8.69 9.12 -5.06
CA LEU A 83 8.57 7.86 -4.34
C LEU A 83 7.18 7.23 -4.54
N ASN A 84 6.13 8.03 -4.40
CA ASN A 84 4.75 7.57 -4.60
C ASN A 84 4.56 7.08 -6.04
N LEU A 85 4.93 7.90 -7.03
CA LEU A 85 4.82 7.54 -8.46
C LEU A 85 5.50 6.21 -8.78
N ILE A 86 6.78 6.04 -8.43
CA ILE A 86 7.48 4.79 -8.79
C ILE A 86 6.88 3.58 -8.03
N THR A 87 6.33 3.80 -6.83
CA THR A 87 5.63 2.73 -6.09
C THR A 87 4.34 2.31 -6.81
N GLU A 88 3.55 3.27 -7.31
CA GLU A 88 2.34 2.98 -8.12
C GLU A 88 2.67 2.23 -9.41
N GLU A 89 3.75 2.61 -10.09
CA GLU A 89 4.24 1.92 -11.29
C GLU A 89 4.71 0.48 -11.00
N GLY A 90 4.79 0.08 -9.72
CA GLY A 90 4.99 -1.31 -9.28
C GLY A 90 3.78 -2.23 -9.47
N LEU A 91 2.65 -1.72 -9.97
CA LEU A 91 1.38 -2.44 -10.16
C LEU A 91 1.51 -3.90 -10.67
N PRO A 92 2.36 -4.22 -11.68
CA PRO A 92 2.51 -5.60 -12.16
C PRO A 92 2.93 -6.58 -11.07
N HIS A 93 3.71 -6.15 -10.08
CA HIS A 93 4.13 -7.00 -8.97
C HIS A 93 2.97 -7.37 -8.05
N PHE A 94 2.11 -6.39 -7.75
CA PHE A 94 0.97 -6.55 -6.85
C PHE A 94 -0.15 -7.36 -7.49
N HIS A 95 -0.49 -7.05 -8.75
CA HIS A 95 -1.47 -7.84 -9.50
C HIS A 95 -1.09 -9.32 -9.51
N ARG A 96 0.18 -9.64 -9.80
CA ARG A 96 0.70 -11.01 -9.79
C ARG A 96 0.60 -11.67 -8.41
N LEU A 97 0.95 -10.94 -7.34
CA LEU A 97 0.91 -11.44 -5.95
C LEU A 97 -0.51 -11.86 -5.56
N ILE A 98 -1.50 -11.05 -5.93
CA ILE A 98 -2.91 -11.28 -5.65
C ILE A 98 -3.47 -12.39 -6.55
N ALA A 99 -3.25 -12.30 -7.87
CA ALA A 99 -3.78 -13.25 -8.86
C ALA A 99 -3.42 -14.72 -8.56
N LYS A 100 -2.24 -14.96 -7.97
CA LYS A 100 -1.76 -16.30 -7.55
C LYS A 100 -2.78 -17.09 -6.70
N TYR A 101 -3.68 -16.42 -5.98
CA TYR A 101 -4.60 -17.03 -5.02
C TYR A 101 -6.08 -16.92 -5.38
N LEU A 102 -6.44 -16.10 -6.37
CA LEU A 102 -7.82 -15.68 -6.57
C LEU A 102 -8.55 -16.42 -7.70
N GLY A 103 -7.87 -17.32 -8.40
CA GLY A 103 -8.42 -18.07 -9.54
C GLY A 103 -8.81 -17.17 -10.72
N ASP A 104 -9.32 -17.77 -11.80
CA ASP A 104 -9.53 -17.05 -13.06
C ASP A 104 -10.99 -16.59 -13.28
N ASN A 105 -11.98 -17.33 -12.75
CA ASN A 105 -13.41 -17.10 -12.98
C ASN A 105 -14.21 -17.00 -11.66
N SER A 106 -13.86 -16.02 -10.83
CA SER A 106 -14.45 -15.79 -9.50
C SER A 106 -14.74 -14.30 -9.29
N PHE A 107 -15.53 -13.95 -8.28
CA PHE A 107 -15.64 -12.57 -7.80
C PHE A 107 -14.31 -12.07 -7.26
N TRP A 108 -13.46 -12.95 -6.73
CA TRP A 108 -12.08 -12.62 -6.43
C TRP A 108 -11.27 -12.14 -7.64
N SER A 109 -11.36 -12.83 -8.78
CA SER A 109 -10.67 -12.44 -10.01
C SER A 109 -11.24 -11.14 -10.58
N LYS A 110 -12.57 -10.95 -10.51
CA LYS A 110 -13.23 -9.70 -10.89
C LYS A 110 -12.80 -8.52 -9.99
N TRP A 111 -12.69 -8.72 -8.68
CA TRP A 111 -12.15 -7.71 -7.77
C TRP A 111 -10.72 -7.35 -8.16
N ASN A 112 -9.84 -8.35 -8.35
CA ASN A 112 -8.44 -8.09 -8.70
C ASN A 112 -8.32 -7.27 -9.99
N ASN A 113 -9.10 -7.61 -11.02
CA ASN A 113 -9.12 -6.86 -12.28
C ASN A 113 -9.62 -5.42 -12.11
N MET A 114 -10.68 -5.23 -11.33
CA MET A 114 -11.21 -3.89 -11.05
C MET A 114 -10.24 -3.05 -10.22
N TRP A 115 -9.68 -3.63 -9.14
CA TRP A 115 -8.66 -2.99 -8.31
C TRP A 115 -7.45 -2.60 -9.16
N THR A 116 -6.95 -3.50 -10.02
CA THR A 116 -5.83 -3.20 -10.92
C THR A 116 -6.15 -2.07 -11.89
N ALA A 117 -7.36 -2.04 -12.46
CA ALA A 117 -7.77 -0.94 -13.33
C ALA A 117 -7.92 0.39 -12.57
N GLU A 118 -8.26 0.34 -11.28
CA GLU A 118 -8.32 1.53 -10.43
C GLU A 118 -6.91 2.04 -10.09
N GLU A 119 -5.99 1.14 -9.71
CA GLU A 119 -4.58 1.43 -9.39
C GLU A 119 -3.76 1.93 -10.59
N ASP A 120 -4.00 1.41 -11.79
CA ASP A 120 -3.27 1.82 -13.00
C ASP A 120 -3.36 3.34 -13.23
N ARG A 121 -4.51 3.92 -12.88
CA ARG A 121 -4.75 5.37 -12.97
C ARG A 121 -3.88 6.17 -12.00
N HIS A 122 -3.49 5.60 -10.85
CA HIS A 122 -2.66 6.29 -9.85
C HIS A 122 -1.26 6.59 -10.40
N GLY A 123 -0.60 5.57 -10.96
CA GLY A 123 0.68 5.74 -11.66
C GLY A 123 0.54 6.67 -12.86
N GLY A 124 -0.47 6.42 -13.70
CA GLY A 124 -0.76 7.22 -14.89
C GLY A 124 -0.87 8.72 -14.60
N VAL A 125 -1.75 9.13 -13.69
CA VAL A 125 -1.96 10.56 -13.39
C VAL A 125 -0.73 11.21 -12.75
N LEU A 126 0.00 10.49 -11.89
CA LEU A 126 1.23 11.01 -11.27
C LEU A 126 2.33 11.17 -12.32
N ARG A 127 2.41 10.26 -13.30
CA ARG A 127 3.35 10.32 -14.41
C ARG A 127 3.02 11.46 -15.37
N ASP A 128 1.74 11.64 -15.71
CA ASP A 128 1.27 12.75 -16.53
C ASP A 128 1.57 14.08 -15.85
N TYR A 129 1.26 14.20 -14.55
CA TYR A 129 1.61 15.38 -13.76
C TYR A 129 3.11 15.64 -13.78
N ALA A 130 3.94 14.63 -13.53
CA ALA A 130 5.39 14.76 -13.52
C ALA A 130 5.94 15.23 -14.88
N ARG A 131 5.35 14.75 -15.98
CA ARG A 131 5.73 15.10 -17.35
C ARG A 131 5.35 16.54 -17.68
N ASP A 132 4.09 16.92 -17.44
CA ASP A 132 3.56 18.23 -17.84
C ASP A 132 4.12 19.35 -16.98
N SER A 133 4.28 19.11 -15.68
CA SER A 133 4.91 20.05 -14.75
C SER A 133 6.42 20.17 -14.90
N ARG A 134 7.08 19.21 -15.58
CA ARG A 134 8.53 19.07 -15.66
C ARG A 134 9.18 18.96 -14.27
N LEU A 135 8.55 18.17 -13.40
CA LEU A 135 8.93 18.09 -11.99
C LEU A 135 10.33 17.49 -11.76
N PHE A 136 10.71 16.53 -12.61
CA PHE A 136 11.87 15.66 -12.43
C PHE A 136 12.83 15.71 -13.62
N ASN A 137 14.06 15.25 -13.38
CA ASN A 137 14.88 14.66 -14.42
C ASN A 137 14.17 13.40 -14.93
N PHE A 138 13.34 13.56 -15.96
CA PHE A 138 12.39 12.54 -16.39
C PHE A 138 13.08 11.26 -16.86
N SER A 139 14.24 11.37 -17.52
CA SER A 139 15.04 10.19 -17.90
C SER A 139 15.50 9.38 -16.67
N LYS A 140 15.81 10.06 -15.56
CA LYS A 140 16.19 9.38 -14.31
C LYS A 140 15.00 8.74 -13.61
N LEU A 141 13.84 9.37 -13.64
CA LEU A 141 12.59 8.75 -13.20
C LEU A 141 12.35 7.44 -13.95
N GLU A 142 12.43 7.45 -15.28
CA GLU A 142 12.22 6.26 -16.12
C GLU A 142 13.25 5.15 -15.85
N GLN A 143 14.52 5.51 -15.68
CA GLN A 143 15.56 4.54 -15.29
C GLN A 143 15.30 3.92 -13.91
N MET A 144 14.85 4.72 -12.94
CA MET A 144 14.50 4.22 -11.61
C MET A 144 13.28 3.30 -11.64
N GLN A 145 12.25 3.67 -12.42
CA GLN A 145 11.07 2.84 -12.64
C GLN A 145 11.43 1.50 -13.29
N TYR A 146 12.24 1.52 -14.35
CA TYR A 146 12.69 0.29 -15.01
C TYR A 146 13.44 -0.62 -14.03
N ALA A 147 14.43 -0.10 -13.32
CA ALA A 147 15.22 -0.88 -12.37
C ALA A 147 14.37 -1.44 -11.21
N TYR A 148 13.35 -0.69 -10.79
CA TYR A 148 12.41 -1.15 -9.79
C TYR A 148 11.58 -2.34 -10.30
N GLN A 149 10.97 -2.20 -11.49
CA GLN A 149 10.16 -3.25 -12.10
C GLN A 149 10.98 -4.50 -12.45
N GLU A 150 12.17 -4.34 -13.02
CA GLU A 150 13.05 -5.46 -13.38
C GLU A 150 13.42 -6.32 -12.17
N LYS A 151 13.65 -5.68 -11.02
CA LYS A 151 14.06 -6.36 -9.80
C LYS A 151 12.94 -7.17 -9.15
N GLY A 152 11.68 -6.82 -9.40
CA GLY A 152 10.53 -7.52 -8.86
C GLY A 152 10.30 -7.30 -7.37
N PHE A 153 9.14 -7.77 -6.90
CA PHE A 153 8.81 -7.88 -5.49
C PHE A 153 8.39 -9.32 -5.19
N ASN A 154 9.25 -10.07 -4.50
CA ASN A 154 9.11 -11.50 -4.24
C ASN A 154 9.29 -11.81 -2.75
N PRO A 155 8.35 -11.42 -1.89
CA PRO A 155 8.49 -11.63 -0.46
C PRO A 155 8.36 -13.11 -0.08
N ASP A 156 9.15 -13.58 0.89
CA ASP A 156 9.12 -14.98 1.35
C ASP A 156 7.77 -15.39 1.97
N TRP A 157 6.99 -14.42 2.42
CA TRP A 157 5.66 -14.65 3.00
C TRP A 157 4.55 -14.85 1.97
N ASP A 158 4.83 -14.70 0.67
CA ASP A 158 3.84 -14.76 -0.42
C ASP A 158 3.24 -16.14 -0.66
N LYS A 159 3.56 -17.16 0.15
CA LYS A 159 3.12 -18.56 0.04
C LYS A 159 1.86 -18.88 0.85
N ASP A 160 1.27 -17.86 1.47
CA ASP A 160 0.12 -17.98 2.36
C ASP A 160 -0.94 -16.91 1.98
N PRO A 161 -2.11 -17.31 1.46
CA PRO A 161 -3.12 -16.36 0.99
C PRO A 161 -3.62 -15.42 2.09
N TYR A 162 -3.64 -15.86 3.36
CA TYR A 162 -4.08 -14.99 4.46
C TYR A 162 -3.10 -13.85 4.68
N ARG A 163 -1.80 -14.11 4.52
CA ARG A 163 -0.77 -13.08 4.66
C ARG A 163 -0.89 -12.01 3.59
N VAL A 164 -1.32 -12.37 2.39
CA VAL A 164 -1.61 -11.41 1.31
C VAL A 164 -2.66 -10.41 1.77
N PHE A 165 -3.75 -10.86 2.38
CA PHE A 165 -4.82 -9.96 2.85
C PHE A 165 -4.44 -9.10 4.06
N VAL A 166 -3.58 -9.61 4.96
CA VAL A 166 -2.99 -8.77 6.02
C VAL A 166 -2.10 -7.71 5.39
N TYR A 167 -1.22 -8.11 4.46
CA TYR A 167 -0.29 -7.22 3.80
C TYR A 167 -1.00 -6.12 3.02
N THR A 168 -1.96 -6.46 2.15
CA THR A 168 -2.71 -5.45 1.37
C THR A 168 -3.49 -4.52 2.28
N THR A 169 -4.11 -5.02 3.36
CA THR A 169 -4.76 -4.16 4.35
C THR A 169 -3.80 -3.09 4.91
N LEU A 170 -2.59 -3.48 5.29
CA LEU A 170 -1.62 -2.55 5.87
C LEU A 170 -1.01 -1.62 4.81
N GLN A 171 -0.75 -2.14 3.61
CA GLN A 171 -0.10 -1.40 2.54
C GLN A 171 -1.04 -0.34 1.95
N GLU A 172 -2.31 -0.66 1.70
CA GLU A 172 -3.36 0.27 1.25
C GLU A 172 -3.58 1.43 2.23
N ARG A 173 -3.49 1.12 3.53
CA ARG A 173 -3.56 2.18 4.55
C ARG A 173 -2.29 3.03 4.56
N ALA A 174 -1.12 2.44 4.29
CA ALA A 174 0.15 3.15 4.25
C ALA A 174 0.24 4.09 3.04
N THR A 175 -0.14 3.63 1.85
CA THR A 175 -0.24 4.45 0.62
C THR A 175 -1.26 5.56 0.78
N GLN A 176 -2.44 5.27 1.35
CA GLN A 176 -3.40 6.31 1.71
C GLN A 176 -2.76 7.42 2.58
N TYR A 177 -2.04 7.05 3.65
CA TYR A 177 -1.35 8.02 4.50
C TYR A 177 -0.30 8.80 3.71
N SER A 178 0.52 8.11 2.91
CA SER A 178 1.59 8.73 2.10
C SER A 178 1.03 9.77 1.13
N HIS A 179 0.01 9.43 0.34
CA HIS A 179 -0.62 10.34 -0.61
C HIS A 179 -1.29 11.52 0.09
N LYS A 180 -2.12 11.25 1.10
CA LYS A 180 -2.83 12.29 1.85
C LYS A 180 -1.86 13.26 2.52
N ASN A 181 -0.83 12.75 3.18
CA ASN A 181 0.12 13.60 3.89
C ASN A 181 1.05 14.34 2.91
N THR A 182 1.39 13.75 1.76
CA THR A 182 2.11 14.46 0.69
C THR A 182 1.29 15.63 0.17
N GLY A 183 0.00 15.43 -0.12
CA GLY A 183 -0.90 16.51 -0.54
C GLY A 183 -1.05 17.61 0.51
N ASN A 184 -1.15 17.24 1.79
CA ASN A 184 -1.20 18.21 2.90
C ASN A 184 0.13 18.97 3.06
N PHE A 185 1.26 18.30 2.89
CA PHE A 185 2.59 18.90 2.98
C PHE A 185 2.86 19.92 1.87
N ILE A 186 2.37 19.64 0.66
CA ILE A 186 2.40 20.58 -0.48
C ILE A 186 1.45 21.75 -0.24
N GLY A 187 0.26 21.48 0.32
CA GLY A 187 -0.69 22.52 0.65
C GLY A 187 -1.17 23.29 -0.59
N ASP A 188 -1.32 24.60 -0.44
CA ASP A 188 -1.85 25.45 -1.51
C ASP A 188 -0.75 25.95 -2.46
N ASP A 189 0.51 25.58 -2.22
CA ASP A 189 1.65 25.86 -3.13
C ASP A 189 1.43 25.22 -4.51
N GLU A 190 0.78 24.05 -4.56
CA GLU A 190 0.38 23.40 -5.80
C GLU A 190 -0.95 22.63 -5.61
N PRO A 191 -2.09 23.28 -5.91
CA PRO A 191 -3.41 22.71 -5.62
C PRO A 191 -3.79 21.55 -6.55
N LEU A 192 -3.20 21.45 -7.75
CA LEU A 192 -3.52 20.39 -8.71
C LEU A 192 -3.04 19.04 -8.19
N ILE A 193 -1.75 18.93 -7.83
CA ILE A 193 -1.21 17.68 -7.28
C ILE A 193 -1.82 17.33 -5.93
N LYS A 194 -2.14 18.32 -5.09
CA LYS A 194 -2.90 18.09 -3.85
C LYS A 194 -4.26 17.47 -4.14
N GLY A 195 -4.96 17.93 -5.17
CA GLY A 195 -6.22 17.36 -5.63
C GLY A 195 -6.08 15.94 -6.17
N ILE A 196 -5.06 15.69 -7.00
CA ILE A 196 -4.72 14.35 -7.53
C ILE A 196 -4.46 13.37 -6.38
N LEU A 197 -3.53 13.70 -5.47
CA LEU A 197 -3.18 12.88 -4.32
C LEU A 197 -4.36 12.63 -3.37
N SER A 198 -5.29 13.59 -3.28
CA SER A 198 -6.53 13.41 -2.49
C SER A 198 -7.49 12.40 -3.13
N ASN A 199 -7.55 12.32 -4.46
CA ASN A 199 -8.37 11.33 -5.17
C ASN A 199 -7.75 9.93 -5.06
N ILE A 200 -6.43 9.81 -5.24
CA ILE A 200 -5.70 8.55 -5.00
C ILE A 200 -5.94 8.08 -3.56
N ALA A 201 -5.68 8.92 -2.56
CA ALA A 201 -5.91 8.58 -1.15
C ALA A 201 -7.37 8.21 -0.83
N ALA A 202 -8.34 8.66 -1.64
CA ALA A 202 -9.74 8.28 -1.49
C ALA A 202 -10.02 6.90 -2.08
N ASP A 203 -9.35 6.47 -3.14
CA ASP A 203 -9.47 5.13 -3.71
C ASP A 203 -8.82 4.09 -2.79
N GLU A 204 -7.60 4.35 -2.33
CA GLU A 204 -6.86 3.56 -1.32
C GLU A 204 -7.69 3.34 -0.04
N ALA A 205 -8.49 4.32 0.36
CA ALA A 205 -9.40 4.20 1.51
C ALA A 205 -10.48 3.12 1.30
N LYS A 206 -10.98 3.00 0.07
CA LYS A 206 -12.02 2.05 -0.31
C LYS A 206 -11.42 0.66 -0.46
N HIS A 207 -10.24 0.56 -1.07
CA HIS A 207 -9.47 -0.69 -1.17
C HIS A 207 -9.07 -1.22 0.21
N PHE A 208 -8.54 -0.37 1.08
CA PHE A 208 -8.32 -0.70 2.50
C PHE A 208 -9.58 -1.25 3.18
N THR A 209 -10.74 -0.64 2.90
CA THR A 209 -12.02 -1.10 3.45
C THR A 209 -12.39 -2.50 2.95
N PHE A 210 -12.15 -2.81 1.68
CA PHE A 210 -12.35 -4.15 1.15
C PHE A 210 -11.43 -5.17 1.83
N TYR A 211 -10.11 -4.94 1.80
CA TYR A 211 -9.14 -5.93 2.29
C TYR A 211 -9.24 -6.18 3.80
N ARG A 212 -9.50 -5.14 4.61
CA ARG A 212 -9.68 -5.34 6.07
C ARG A 212 -10.93 -6.16 6.39
N ASN A 213 -11.99 -6.05 5.59
CA ASN A 213 -13.22 -6.84 5.75
C ASN A 213 -13.03 -8.30 5.35
N VAL A 214 -12.27 -8.55 4.29
CA VAL A 214 -11.85 -9.89 3.90
C VAL A 214 -11.13 -10.56 5.07
N PHE A 215 -10.07 -9.95 5.60
CA PHE A 215 -9.30 -10.56 6.68
C PHE A 215 -10.11 -10.73 7.98
N LYS A 216 -11.04 -9.81 8.26
CA LYS A 216 -12.00 -9.96 9.36
C LYS A 216 -12.84 -11.23 9.20
N SER A 217 -13.37 -11.51 8.02
CA SER A 217 -14.16 -12.73 7.79
C SER A 217 -13.30 -13.99 7.84
N ILE A 218 -12.02 -13.92 7.45
CA ILE A 218 -11.07 -15.02 7.64
C ILE A 218 -10.88 -15.32 9.14
N LEU A 219 -10.76 -14.29 9.98
CA LEU A 219 -10.67 -14.47 11.44
C LEU A 219 -11.92 -15.10 12.05
N GLU A 220 -13.11 -14.82 11.50
CA GLU A 220 -14.38 -15.41 11.97
C GLU A 220 -14.47 -16.92 11.69
N ILE A 221 -13.86 -17.38 10.59
CA ILE A 221 -13.95 -18.79 10.14
C ILE A 221 -12.75 -19.61 10.66
N ASP A 222 -11.55 -19.03 10.63
CA ASP A 222 -10.29 -19.74 10.88
C ASP A 222 -9.33 -18.93 11.77
N PRO A 223 -9.73 -18.61 13.00
CA PRO A 223 -9.04 -17.64 13.86
C PRO A 223 -7.59 -18.04 14.17
N ASN A 224 -7.33 -19.33 14.44
CA ASN A 224 -6.01 -19.80 14.85
C ASN A 224 -4.96 -19.61 13.75
N ARG A 225 -5.25 -19.99 12.50
CA ARG A 225 -4.32 -19.84 11.38
C ARG A 225 -4.25 -18.39 10.90
N ALA A 226 -5.36 -17.65 10.96
CA ALA A 226 -5.41 -16.23 10.63
C ALA A 226 -4.50 -15.40 11.56
N LEU A 227 -4.57 -15.61 12.88
CA LEU A 227 -3.72 -14.90 13.85
C LEU A 227 -2.22 -15.16 13.60
N GLN A 228 -1.85 -16.40 13.27
CA GLN A 228 -0.47 -16.72 12.91
C GLN A 228 -0.01 -15.99 11.65
N SER A 229 -0.87 -15.90 10.62
CA SER A 229 -0.60 -15.15 9.40
C SER A 229 -0.48 -13.64 9.67
N ALA A 230 -1.34 -13.07 10.52
CA ALA A 230 -1.23 -11.68 10.93
C ALA A 230 0.09 -11.39 11.66
N LEU A 231 0.47 -12.25 12.61
CA LEU A 231 1.71 -12.10 13.37
C LEU A 231 2.96 -12.18 12.47
N ALA A 232 2.90 -12.90 11.36
CA ALA A 232 4.01 -12.99 10.41
C ALA A 232 4.24 -11.68 9.64
N ILE A 233 3.22 -10.84 9.47
CA ILE A 233 3.27 -9.63 8.63
C ILE A 233 3.34 -8.34 9.46
N MET A 234 2.48 -8.21 10.47
CA MET A 234 2.28 -6.95 11.19
C MET A 234 3.53 -6.36 11.88
N PRO A 235 4.52 -7.14 12.37
CA PRO A 235 5.69 -6.56 13.03
C PRO A 235 6.51 -5.62 12.14
N ALA A 236 6.58 -5.90 10.83
CA ALA A 236 7.22 -5.07 9.82
C ALA A 236 6.80 -5.56 8.44
N ILE A 237 5.96 -4.78 7.74
CA ILE A 237 5.65 -5.09 6.33
C ILE A 237 6.87 -4.84 5.45
N ASP A 238 7.07 -5.70 4.45
CA ASP A 238 8.05 -5.45 3.41
C ASP A 238 7.56 -4.29 2.54
N MET A 239 8.21 -3.14 2.64
CA MET A 239 7.84 -2.00 1.80
C MET A 239 8.07 -2.36 0.33
N PRO A 240 7.07 -2.20 -0.56
CA PRO A 240 7.20 -2.64 -1.94
C PRO A 240 8.28 -1.86 -2.70
N GLY A 241 8.51 -0.60 -2.32
CA GLY A 241 9.58 0.23 -2.87
C GLY A 241 11.00 -0.17 -2.45
N ILE A 242 11.21 -1.19 -1.59
CA ILE A 242 12.57 -1.51 -1.08
C ILE A 242 13.58 -1.87 -2.18
N ALA A 243 13.08 -2.35 -3.33
CA ALA A 243 13.87 -2.65 -4.51
C ALA A 243 14.23 -1.41 -5.34
N MET A 244 13.50 -0.30 -5.18
CA MET A 244 13.70 0.96 -5.89
C MET A 244 15.08 1.56 -5.58
N PRO A 245 15.77 2.14 -6.59
CA PRO A 245 16.99 2.91 -6.34
C PRO A 245 16.77 4.02 -5.31
N ASN A 246 17.72 4.15 -4.37
CA ASN A 246 17.70 5.17 -3.31
C ASN A 246 16.49 5.15 -2.36
N PHE A 247 15.71 4.05 -2.31
CA PHE A 247 14.51 3.96 -1.48
C PHE A 247 14.75 4.35 -0.01
N ARG A 248 15.85 3.88 0.60
CA ARG A 248 16.14 4.14 2.02
C ARG A 248 16.38 5.62 2.29
N GLU A 249 17.11 6.29 1.41
CA GLU A 249 17.37 7.73 1.50
C GLU A 249 16.10 8.54 1.25
N MET A 250 15.29 8.17 0.26
CA MET A 250 14.01 8.83 0.00
C MET A 250 13.05 8.65 1.19
N ALA A 251 12.92 7.43 1.72
CA ALA A 251 12.10 7.15 2.90
C ALA A 251 12.56 7.94 4.15
N ASP A 252 13.87 8.18 4.32
CA ASP A 252 14.39 9.02 5.40
C ASP A 252 13.96 10.49 5.21
N VAL A 253 13.99 11.02 3.98
CA VAL A 253 13.44 12.36 3.66
C VAL A 253 11.95 12.42 4.00
N ILE A 254 11.15 11.46 3.54
CA ILE A 254 9.70 11.39 3.76
C ILE A 254 9.35 11.37 5.25
N ARG A 255 10.08 10.55 6.02
CA ARG A 255 9.95 10.48 7.48
C ARG A 255 10.29 11.82 8.14
N ARG A 256 11.39 12.47 7.75
CA ARG A 256 11.85 13.73 8.36
C ARG A 256 10.88 14.89 8.14
N VAL A 257 10.15 14.90 7.03
CA VAL A 257 9.10 15.90 6.77
C VAL A 257 7.71 15.49 7.27
N GLY A 258 7.60 14.36 7.97
CA GLY A 258 6.36 13.91 8.59
C GLY A 258 5.29 13.42 7.62
N ILE A 259 5.67 12.96 6.42
CA ILE A 259 4.71 12.42 5.45
C ILE A 259 4.35 10.97 5.81
N TYR A 260 5.34 10.12 6.06
CA TYR A 260 5.15 8.74 6.48
C TYR A 260 6.35 8.22 7.24
N GLY A 261 6.13 7.57 8.38
CA GLY A 261 7.19 6.96 9.16
C GLY A 261 6.71 5.90 10.16
N PRO A 262 7.59 5.45 11.07
CA PRO A 262 7.28 4.40 12.05
C PRO A 262 6.07 4.70 12.93
N ARG A 263 5.83 5.98 13.26
CA ARG A 263 4.67 6.44 14.02
C ARG A 263 3.36 6.22 13.28
N ASP A 264 3.36 6.43 11.96
CA ASP A 264 2.17 6.24 11.13
C ASP A 264 1.90 4.74 10.96
N TYR A 265 2.93 3.94 10.69
CA TYR A 265 2.78 2.49 10.64
C TYR A 265 2.22 1.89 11.95
N LYS A 266 2.66 2.40 13.11
CA LYS A 266 2.09 2.03 14.41
C LYS A 266 0.58 2.31 14.46
N LYS A 267 0.13 3.50 14.05
CA LYS A 267 -1.31 3.86 14.02
C LYS A 267 -2.10 2.92 13.11
N ILE A 268 -1.54 2.55 11.96
CA ILE A 268 -2.15 1.61 11.01
C ILE A 268 -2.34 0.24 11.66
N VAL A 269 -1.30 -0.26 12.34
CA VAL A 269 -1.36 -1.53 13.07
C VAL A 269 -2.40 -1.49 14.19
N GLU A 270 -2.43 -0.42 15.00
CA GLU A 270 -3.42 -0.24 16.05
C GLU A 270 -4.86 -0.21 15.49
N GLU A 271 -5.08 0.48 14.38
CA GLU A 271 -6.37 0.52 13.69
C GLU A 271 -6.80 -0.87 13.20
N ALA A 272 -5.87 -1.63 12.60
CA ALA A 272 -6.15 -2.98 12.11
C ALA A 272 -6.49 -3.95 13.26
N LEU A 273 -5.69 -3.95 14.34
CA LEU A 273 -5.94 -4.78 15.53
C LEU A 273 -7.31 -4.49 16.15
N ALA A 274 -7.64 -3.20 16.29
CA ALA A 274 -8.93 -2.77 16.85
C ALA A 274 -10.10 -3.16 15.94
N PHE A 275 -9.99 -2.94 14.63
CA PHE A 275 -11.04 -3.27 13.66
C PHE A 275 -11.33 -4.78 13.63
N TRP A 276 -10.28 -5.60 13.66
CA TRP A 276 -10.37 -7.06 13.69
C TRP A 276 -10.72 -7.62 15.06
N LYS A 277 -10.79 -6.77 16.10
CA LYS A 277 -11.12 -7.15 17.47
C LYS A 277 -10.24 -8.29 18.01
N ILE A 278 -8.94 -8.26 17.66
CA ILE A 278 -8.00 -9.35 17.95
C ILE A 278 -7.96 -9.70 19.43
N GLU A 279 -8.04 -8.71 20.32
CA GLU A 279 -7.98 -8.88 21.78
C GLU A 279 -9.07 -9.81 22.33
N VAL A 280 -10.28 -9.78 21.76
CA VAL A 280 -11.46 -10.46 22.33
C VAL A 280 -11.80 -11.76 21.61
N ILE A 281 -10.94 -12.23 20.70
CA ILE A 281 -11.12 -13.53 20.03
C ILE A 281 -10.93 -14.65 21.07
N ASP A 282 -11.96 -15.49 21.22
CA ASP A 282 -12.00 -16.65 22.09
C ASP A 282 -11.93 -17.96 21.29
N GLY A 283 -12.07 -19.11 21.95
CA GLY A 283 -12.00 -20.43 21.29
C GLY A 283 -10.64 -20.79 20.66
N LEU A 284 -9.58 -20.05 20.99
CA LEU A 284 -8.24 -20.25 20.43
C LEU A 284 -7.54 -21.47 21.04
N ASN A 285 -6.81 -22.21 20.21
CA ASN A 285 -5.84 -23.20 20.66
C ASN A 285 -4.55 -22.50 21.16
N GLU A 286 -3.59 -23.29 21.67
CA GLU A 286 -2.33 -22.75 22.22
C GLU A 286 -1.58 -21.84 21.23
N ALA A 287 -1.49 -22.26 19.96
CA ALA A 287 -0.79 -21.52 18.94
C ALA A 287 -1.52 -20.21 18.58
N GLY A 288 -2.85 -20.23 18.50
CA GLY A 288 -3.69 -19.06 18.30
C GLY A 288 -3.57 -18.06 19.47
N ARG A 289 -3.64 -18.54 20.71
CA ARG A 289 -3.48 -17.70 21.92
C ARG A 289 -2.11 -17.02 21.94
N LYS A 290 -1.04 -17.78 21.69
CA LYS A 290 0.32 -17.24 21.60
C LYS A 290 0.48 -16.21 20.48
N ALA A 291 -0.22 -16.39 19.36
CA ALA A 291 -0.21 -15.42 18.27
C ALA A 291 -0.95 -14.14 18.66
N GLN A 292 -2.13 -14.27 19.28
CA GLN A 292 -2.92 -13.15 19.82
C GLN A 292 -2.12 -12.32 20.82
N ASP A 293 -1.52 -12.94 21.84
CA ASP A 293 -0.72 -12.24 22.86
C ASP A 293 0.39 -11.40 22.22
N LYS A 294 1.14 -12.00 21.29
CA LYS A 294 2.20 -11.31 20.56
C LYS A 294 1.71 -10.19 19.66
N LEU A 295 0.56 -10.36 19.01
CA LEU A 295 -0.06 -9.32 18.18
C LEU A 295 -0.39 -8.09 19.03
N MET A 296 -0.92 -8.29 20.24
CA MET A 296 -1.24 -7.20 21.16
C MET A 296 0.01 -6.46 21.69
N GLU A 297 1.19 -7.07 21.64
CA GLU A 297 2.46 -6.43 22.00
C GLU A 297 3.07 -5.58 20.87
N ILE A 298 2.65 -5.79 19.60
CA ILE A 298 3.26 -5.12 18.43
C ILE A 298 3.23 -3.58 18.55
N PRO A 299 2.11 -2.92 18.93
CA PRO A 299 2.09 -1.46 19.04
C PRO A 299 3.16 -0.90 19.97
N LYS A 300 3.41 -1.56 21.12
CA LYS A 300 4.46 -1.18 22.08
C LYS A 300 5.86 -1.36 21.48
N ARG A 301 6.07 -2.42 20.71
CA ARG A 301 7.34 -2.64 20.00
C ARG A 301 7.57 -1.58 18.93
N LEU A 302 6.57 -1.26 18.11
CA LEU A 302 6.65 -0.22 17.08
C LEU A 302 6.88 1.17 17.68
N GLU A 303 6.27 1.46 18.83
CA GLU A 303 6.55 2.67 19.61
C GLU A 303 8.03 2.78 19.98
N SER A 304 8.62 1.67 20.45
CA SER A 304 10.03 1.62 20.84
C SER A 304 10.97 1.82 19.64
N VAL A 305 10.60 1.25 18.48
CA VAL A 305 11.31 1.45 17.21
C VAL A 305 11.25 2.91 16.75
N ALA A 306 10.07 3.54 16.81
CA ALA A 306 9.89 4.95 16.45
C ALA A 306 10.78 5.85 17.32
N GLN A 307 10.73 5.68 18.64
CA GLN A 307 11.55 6.44 19.59
C GLN A 307 13.06 6.23 19.35
N TYR A 308 13.47 5.01 19.00
CA TYR A 308 14.87 4.72 18.70
C TYR A 308 15.36 5.43 17.44
N ILE A 309 14.56 5.42 16.36
CA ILE A 309 14.87 6.12 15.11
C ILE A 309 14.91 7.64 15.34
N GLU A 310 13.96 8.18 16.10
CA GLU A 310 13.92 9.60 16.49
C GLU A 310 15.20 10.00 17.26
N LYS A 311 15.60 9.23 18.29
CA LYS A 311 16.83 9.48 19.07
C LYS A 311 18.12 9.43 18.26
N ARG A 312 18.16 8.63 17.19
CA ARG A 312 19.32 8.50 16.30
C ARG A 312 19.25 9.40 15.08
N THR A 313 18.21 10.21 14.94
CA THR A 313 18.10 11.17 13.86
C THR A 313 19.14 12.26 14.08
N THR A 314 20.14 12.29 13.20
CA THR A 314 21.16 13.36 13.15
C THR A 314 20.90 14.28 11.97
N SER A 315 21.58 15.41 11.95
CA SER A 315 21.73 16.22 10.75
C SER A 315 22.21 15.34 9.59
N LYS A 316 21.61 15.52 8.42
CA LYS A 316 21.93 14.76 7.21
C LYS A 316 21.52 15.54 5.97
N THR A 317 22.37 15.43 4.95
CA THR A 317 22.14 16.01 3.64
C THR A 317 21.82 14.91 2.63
N PHE A 318 20.90 15.20 1.71
CA PHE A 318 20.49 14.31 0.63
C PHE A 318 20.61 15.02 -0.71
N SER A 319 20.88 14.26 -1.75
CA SER A 319 20.88 14.71 -3.14
C SER A 319 20.46 13.54 -4.01
N PHE A 320 19.59 13.79 -4.99
CA PHE A 320 19.09 12.77 -5.91
C PHE A 320 19.12 13.30 -7.34
N GLU A 321 19.61 12.48 -8.28
CA GLU A 321 19.61 12.82 -9.70
C GLU A 321 18.19 13.05 -10.24
N LEU A 322 17.20 12.37 -9.64
CA LEU A 322 15.77 12.51 -9.91
C LEU A 322 15.31 13.97 -9.89
N ILE A 323 15.88 14.79 -9.00
CA ILE A 323 15.55 16.22 -8.84
C ILE A 323 16.77 17.10 -9.15
N TYR A 324 17.59 16.69 -10.13
CA TYR A 324 18.75 17.45 -10.61
C TYR A 324 19.84 17.70 -9.56
N ASN A 325 20.03 16.75 -8.63
CA ASN A 325 21.02 16.83 -7.55
C ASN A 325 20.88 18.09 -6.67
N ARG A 326 19.64 18.58 -6.51
CA ARG A 326 19.32 19.61 -5.53
C ARG A 326 19.59 19.08 -4.13
N ILE A 327 20.11 19.95 -3.26
CA ILE A 327 20.58 19.60 -1.92
C ILE A 327 19.43 19.79 -0.92
N LEU A 328 19.07 18.73 -0.21
CA LEU A 328 18.17 18.79 0.94
C LEU A 328 18.98 18.64 2.22
N SER A 329 18.98 19.66 3.07
CA SER A 329 19.62 19.60 4.39
C SER A 329 18.57 19.53 5.48
N PHE A 330 18.75 18.58 6.40
CA PHE A 330 17.98 18.46 7.62
C PHE A 330 18.94 18.64 8.78
N ASP A 331 18.63 19.57 9.66
CA ASP A 331 19.43 19.86 10.87
C ASP A 331 19.16 18.86 11.99
#